data_AF-A0A7D9JC09-F1
#
_entry.id   AF-A0A7D9JC09-F1
#
_cell.length_a   1.000
_cell.length_b   1.000
_cell.length_c   1.000
_cell.angle_alpha   90.00
_cell.angle_beta   90.00
_cell.angle_gamma   90.00
#
_symmetry.space_group_name_H-M   'P 1'
#
loop_
_entity.id
_entity.type
_entity.pdbx_description
1 polymer ?
#
loop_
_entity_poly.entity_id
_entity_poly.type
_entity_poly.pdbx_seq_one_letter_code
_entity_poly.pdbx_strand_id
1 'polypeptide(L)'
;MLITERDKLKRKAIITKQESDWLIYKKSRNQTNTELRKAKTDYYSKKIANQKCNPKQAWKTINSLIGKGKKPTIINELIINESKLTNPTEIAEGLNEFFANVGPNLASKLDESSCDFQ
;
A
#
# COMPACT_ATOMS: atom_id res chain seq x y z
N MET A 1 -17.83 16.58 11.10
CA MET A 1 -19.06 17.40 10.95
C MET A 1 -19.48 17.61 9.49
N LEU A 2 -18.62 18.05 8.55
CA LEU A 2 -19.05 18.30 7.16
C LEU A 2 -19.45 17.03 6.38
N ILE A 3 -18.66 15.95 6.49
CA ILE A 3 -18.95 14.66 5.83
C ILE A 3 -20.29 14.08 6.33
N THR A 4 -20.49 14.09 7.65
CA THR A 4 -21.73 13.62 8.28
C THR A 4 -22.94 14.44 7.87
N GLU A 5 -22.78 15.76 7.73
CA GLU A 5 -23.86 16.66 7.29
C GLU A 5 -24.23 16.44 5.83
N ARG A 6 -23.23 16.32 4.94
CA ARG A 6 -23.43 15.93 3.54
C ARG A 6 -24.24 14.64 3.43
N ASP A 7 -23.91 13.63 4.23
CA ASP A 7 -24.57 12.32 4.18
C ASP A 7 -26.01 12.37 4.69
N LYS A 8 -26.27 13.16 5.74
CA LYS A 8 -27.63 13.47 6.21
C LYS A 8 -28.46 14.14 5.11
N LEU A 9 -27.93 15.18 4.49
CA LEU A 9 -28.60 15.91 3.41
C LEU A 9 -28.86 15.03 2.18
N LYS A 10 -27.93 14.14 1.84
CA LYS A 10 -28.11 13.14 0.79
C LYS A 10 -29.28 12.22 1.10
N ARG A 11 -29.36 11.68 2.32
CA ARG A 11 -30.48 10.83 2.75
C ARG A 11 -31.80 11.60 2.67
N LYS A 12 -31.83 12.84 3.15
CA LYS A 12 -33.02 13.70 3.09
C LYS A 12 -33.51 13.87 1.65
N ALA A 13 -32.63 14.26 0.73
CA ALA A 13 -32.98 14.47 -0.67
C ALA A 13 -33.51 13.19 -1.37
N ILE A 14 -32.98 12.02 -1.00
CA ILE A 14 -33.47 10.72 -1.48
C ILE A 14 -34.90 10.44 -0.98
N ILE A 15 -35.18 10.73 0.28
CA ILE A 15 -36.49 10.48 0.92
C ILE A 15 -37.53 11.47 0.40
N THR A 16 -37.23 12.77 0.40
CA THR A 16 -38.20 13.81 0.06
C THR A 16 -38.41 13.97 -1.44
N LYS A 17 -37.40 13.60 -2.26
CA LYS A 17 -37.37 13.76 -3.72
C LYS A 17 -37.62 15.19 -4.21
N GLN A 18 -37.49 16.18 -3.33
CA GLN A 18 -37.66 17.59 -3.68
C GLN A 18 -36.37 18.14 -4.31
N GLU A 19 -36.51 18.94 -5.36
CA GLU A 19 -35.37 19.58 -6.03
C GLU A 19 -34.60 20.52 -5.09
N SER A 20 -35.31 21.23 -4.20
CA SER A 20 -34.73 22.09 -3.16
C SER A 20 -33.72 21.34 -2.28
N ASP A 21 -34.07 20.15 -1.80
CA ASP A 21 -33.19 19.31 -0.99
C ASP A 21 -31.96 18.82 -1.78
N TRP A 22 -32.13 18.53 -3.07
CA TRP A 22 -30.99 18.22 -3.95
C TRP A 22 -30.05 19.40 -4.13
N LEU A 23 -30.56 20.64 -4.22
CA LEU A 23 -29.74 21.85 -4.29
C LEU A 23 -28.91 22.05 -3.02
N ILE A 24 -29.53 21.85 -1.85
CA ILE A 24 -28.84 21.94 -0.55
C ILE A 24 -27.75 20.87 -0.44
N TYR A 25 -28.05 19.62 -0.81
CA TYR A 25 -27.04 18.56 -0.86
C TYR A 25 -25.89 18.90 -1.80
N LYS A 26 -26.15 19.39 -3.02
CA LYS A 26 -25.11 19.77 -3.99
C LYS A 26 -24.16 20.83 -3.41
N LYS A 27 -24.70 21.83 -2.72
CA LYS A 27 -23.91 22.87 -2.04
C LYS A 27 -23.02 22.27 -0.94
N SER A 28 -23.60 21.46 -0.05
CA SER A 28 -22.87 20.81 1.04
C SER A 28 -21.79 19.82 0.53
N ARG A 29 -22.09 19.07 -0.53
CA ARG A 29 -21.13 18.19 -1.23
C ARG A 29 -19.95 18.99 -1.77
N ASN A 30 -20.20 20.12 -2.44
CA ASN A 30 -19.14 20.94 -3.01
C ASN A 30 -18.26 21.56 -1.92
N GLN A 31 -18.87 22.05 -0.83
CA GLN A 31 -18.14 22.55 0.33
C GLN A 31 -17.26 21.44 0.95
N THR A 32 -17.83 20.25 1.20
CA THR A 32 -17.11 19.10 1.73
C THR A 32 -15.92 18.70 0.84
N ASN A 33 -16.12 18.67 -0.48
CA ASN A 33 -15.07 18.36 -1.43
C ASN A 33 -13.96 19.42 -1.44
N THR A 34 -14.32 20.69 -1.30
CA THR A 34 -13.37 21.81 -1.24
C THR A 34 -12.50 21.69 0.01
N GLU A 35 -13.11 21.48 1.18
CA GLU A 35 -12.38 21.29 2.43
C GLU A 35 -11.50 20.03 2.42
N LEU A 36 -11.99 18.93 1.83
CA LEU A 36 -11.19 17.70 1.70
C LEU A 36 -9.97 17.92 0.80
N ARG A 37 -10.13 18.65 -0.31
CA ARG A 37 -9.02 19.01 -1.21
C ARG A 37 -8.01 19.89 -0.49
N LYS A 38 -8.49 20.92 0.22
CA LYS A 38 -7.65 21.82 1.02
C LYS A 38 -6.86 21.05 2.06
N ALA A 39 -7.51 20.21 2.86
CA ALA A 39 -6.86 19.40 3.89
C ALA A 39 -5.79 18.47 3.30
N LYS A 40 -6.05 17.83 2.15
CA LYS A 40 -5.06 17.01 1.44
C LYS A 40 -3.87 17.85 0.98
N THR A 41 -4.11 19.00 0.36
CA THR A 41 -3.06 19.91 -0.07
C THR A 41 -2.21 20.36 1.11
N ASP A 42 -2.84 20.83 2.19
CA ASP A 42 -2.14 21.31 3.38
C ASP A 42 -1.25 20.23 4.00
N TYR A 43 -1.73 19.00 4.09
CA TYR A 43 -0.95 17.86 4.59
C TYR A 43 0.29 17.61 3.73
N TYR A 44 0.14 17.50 2.41
CA TYR A 44 1.27 17.18 1.54
C TYR A 44 2.25 18.34 1.40
N SER A 45 1.77 19.59 1.39
CA SER A 45 2.62 20.78 1.44
C SER A 45 3.48 20.80 2.69
N LYS A 46 2.89 20.55 3.87
CA LYS A 46 3.64 20.45 5.14
C LYS A 46 4.63 19.29 5.13
N LYS A 47 4.22 18.12 4.64
CA LYS A 47 5.08 16.94 4.56
C LYS A 47 6.31 17.19 3.68
N ILE A 48 6.14 17.82 2.53
CA ILE A 48 7.24 18.17 1.61
C ILE A 48 8.13 19.25 2.23
N ALA A 49 7.55 20.28 2.85
CA ALA A 49 8.30 21.33 3.54
C ALA A 49 9.18 20.77 4.67
N ASN A 50 8.68 19.80 5.42
CA ASN A 50 9.44 19.10 6.47
C ASN A 50 10.58 18.23 5.90
N GLN A 51 10.52 17.85 4.61
CA GLN A 51 11.52 17.07 3.91
C GLN A 51 12.54 17.93 3.15
N LYS A 52 12.59 19.26 3.40
CA LYS A 52 13.48 20.21 2.70
C LYS A 52 14.97 19.83 2.71
N CYS A 53 15.47 19.23 3.79
CA CYS A 53 16.86 18.79 3.90
C CYS A 53 17.08 17.36 3.35
N ASN A 54 16.04 16.70 2.84
CA ASN A 54 16.13 15.37 2.24
C ASN A 54 15.38 15.32 0.89
N PRO A 55 16.00 15.84 -0.19
CA PRO A 55 15.39 15.90 -1.52
C PRO A 55 14.96 14.52 -2.05
N LYS A 56 15.70 13.46 -1.71
CA LYS A 56 15.36 12.08 -2.08
C LYS A 56 14.03 11.64 -1.47
N GLN A 57 13.78 12.00 -0.22
CA GLN A 57 12.53 11.67 0.46
C GLN A 57 11.36 12.53 -0.05
N ALA A 58 11.59 13.80 -0.33
CA ALA A 58 10.60 14.66 -0.99
C ALA A 58 10.19 14.09 -2.36
N TRP A 59 11.16 13.68 -3.19
CA TRP A 59 10.89 13.05 -4.48
C TRP A 59 10.16 11.71 -4.37
N LYS A 60 10.45 10.89 -3.35
CA LYS A 60 9.66 9.69 -3.06
C LYS A 60 8.20 10.02 -2.76
N THR A 61 7.95 11.04 -1.94
CA THR A 61 6.58 11.51 -1.62
C THR A 61 5.87 11.97 -2.90
N ILE A 62 6.52 12.77 -3.74
CA ILE A 62 5.95 13.27 -5.02
C ILE A 62 5.67 12.11 -5.97
N ASN A 63 6.63 11.20 -6.18
CA ASN A 63 6.46 10.05 -7.06
C ASN A 63 5.31 9.15 -6.61
N SER A 64 5.12 8.98 -5.30
CA SER A 64 3.96 8.27 -4.76
C SER A 64 2.63 8.97 -5.07
N LEU A 65 2.59 10.31 -5.03
CA LEU A 65 1.37 11.10 -5.29
C LEU A 65 0.92 11.02 -6.75
N ILE A 66 1.87 11.03 -7.69
CA ILE A 66 1.58 11.01 -9.14
C ILE A 66 1.46 9.58 -9.70
N GLY A 67 1.37 8.56 -8.83
CA GLY A 67 1.24 7.16 -9.25
C GLY A 67 2.51 6.57 -9.87
N LYS A 68 3.66 7.23 -9.75
CA LYS A 68 4.99 6.72 -10.12
C LYS A 68 5.65 5.92 -8.99
N GLY A 69 4.86 5.48 -8.01
CA GLY A 69 5.33 4.56 -6.99
C GLY A 69 5.76 3.22 -7.60
N LYS A 70 6.65 2.50 -6.92
CA LYS A 70 6.97 1.13 -7.31
C LYS A 70 5.70 0.28 -7.19
N LYS A 71 5.33 -0.42 -8.26
CA LYS A 71 4.33 -1.47 -8.16
C LYS A 71 4.90 -2.57 -7.25
N PRO A 72 4.07 -3.23 -6.42
CA PRO A 72 4.53 -4.42 -5.72
C PRO A 72 5.03 -5.42 -6.77
N THR A 73 6.22 -5.97 -6.54
CA THR A 73 6.72 -7.07 -7.35
C THR A 73 5.87 -8.29 -7.02
N ILE A 74 5.17 -8.82 -8.01
CA ILE A 74 4.40 -10.05 -7.88
C ILE A 74 5.29 -11.17 -8.42
N ILE A 75 5.52 -12.20 -7.61
CA ILE A 75 6.18 -13.42 -8.05
C ILE A 75 5.10 -14.28 -8.71
N ASN A 76 5.09 -14.32 -10.04
CA ASN A 76 4.12 -15.12 -10.80
C ASN A 76 4.54 -16.58 -10.95
N GLU A 77 5.83 -16.85 -10.74
CA GLU A 77 6.42 -18.14 -10.95
C GLU A 77 7.66 -18.31 -10.08
N LEU A 78 7.80 -19.48 -9.48
CA LEU A 78 8.99 -19.92 -8.76
C LEU A 78 9.41 -21.29 -9.29
N ILE A 79 10.69 -21.45 -9.67
CA ILE A 79 11.23 -22.72 -10.15
C ILE A 79 12.09 -23.32 -9.05
N ILE A 80 11.70 -24.49 -8.55
CA ILE A 80 12.44 -25.27 -7.54
C ILE A 80 12.59 -26.69 -8.07
N ASN A 81 13.82 -27.20 -8.14
CA ASN A 81 14.11 -28.59 -8.56
C ASN A 81 13.37 -28.99 -9.85
N GLU A 82 13.49 -28.16 -10.90
CA GLU A 82 12.83 -28.32 -12.20
C GLU A 82 11.28 -28.23 -12.19
N SER A 83 10.68 -28.09 -11.02
CA SER A 83 9.24 -27.91 -10.85
C SER A 83 8.85 -26.44 -10.85
N LYS A 84 7.83 -26.10 -11.63
CA LYS A 84 7.32 -24.74 -11.81
C LYS A 84 6.10 -24.51 -10.90
N LEU A 85 6.26 -23.68 -9.88
CA LEU A 85 5.17 -23.26 -8.99
C LEU A 85 4.59 -21.94 -9.47
N THR A 86 3.28 -21.89 -9.69
CA THR A 86 2.54 -20.69 -10.12
C THR A 86 1.46 -20.27 -9.14
N ASN A 87 1.06 -21.16 -8.23
CA ASN A 87 0.10 -20.87 -7.18
C ASN A 87 0.76 -20.02 -6.07
N PRO A 88 0.20 -18.86 -5.69
CA PRO A 88 0.76 -18.01 -4.65
C PRO A 88 1.02 -18.70 -3.31
N THR A 89 0.16 -19.64 -2.92
CA THR A 89 0.32 -20.40 -1.67
C THR A 89 1.52 -21.33 -1.76
N GLU A 90 1.64 -22.07 -2.86
CA GLU A 90 2.77 -22.98 -3.09
C GLU A 90 4.10 -22.23 -3.23
N ILE A 91 4.08 -21.06 -3.89
CA ILE A 91 5.25 -20.16 -3.95
C ILE A 91 5.66 -19.74 -2.53
N ALA A 92 4.70 -19.36 -1.67
CA ALA A 92 5.00 -18.98 -0.30
C ALA A 92 5.55 -20.16 0.53
N GLU A 93 4.98 -21.35 0.37
CA GLU A 93 5.43 -22.59 1.01
C GLU A 93 6.87 -22.92 0.58
N GLY A 94 7.17 -22.92 -0.72
CA GLY A 94 8.49 -23.22 -1.26
C GLY A 94 9.56 -22.20 -0.82
N LEU A 95 9.21 -20.90 -0.75
CA LEU A 95 10.10 -19.89 -0.18
C LEU A 95 10.35 -20.15 1.32
N ASN A 96 9.29 -20.46 2.08
CA ASN A 96 9.40 -20.74 3.51
C ASN A 96 10.29 -21.97 3.75
N GLU A 97 10.08 -23.06 3.02
CA GLU A 97 10.87 -24.28 3.12
C GLU A 97 12.35 -24.03 2.81
N PHE A 98 12.65 -23.27 1.75
CA PHE A 98 14.02 -22.93 1.40
C PHE A 98 14.71 -22.13 2.51
N PHE A 99 14.10 -21.03 2.97
CA PHE A 99 14.74 -20.13 3.94
C PHE A 99 14.74 -20.68 5.37
N ALA A 100 13.81 -21.56 5.74
CA ALA A 100 13.85 -22.28 7.00
C ALA A 100 14.99 -23.31 7.05
N ASN A 101 15.25 -23.99 5.93
CA ASN A 101 16.20 -25.10 5.88
C ASN A 101 17.61 -24.71 5.41
N VAL A 102 17.82 -23.52 4.84
CA VAL A 102 19.16 -23.10 4.36
C VAL A 102 20.23 -23.12 5.46
N GLY A 103 19.87 -22.72 6.68
CA GLY A 103 20.78 -22.73 7.83
C GLY A 103 21.14 -24.15 8.28
N PRO A 104 20.17 -24.99 8.66
CA PRO A 104 20.41 -26.38 9.02
C PRO A 104 21.16 -27.18 7.94
N ASN A 105 20.79 -27.01 6.67
CA ASN A 105 21.43 -27.69 5.54
C ASN A 105 22.88 -27.25 5.31
N LEU A 106 23.22 -26.01 5.67
CA LEU A 106 24.59 -25.53 5.58
C LEU A 106 25.43 -26.07 6.75
N ALA A 107 24.88 -26.07 7.97
CA ALA A 107 25.55 -26.60 9.15
C ALA A 107 25.88 -28.09 9.00
N SER A 108 24.92 -28.91 8.54
CA SER A 108 25.12 -30.35 8.35
C SER A 108 26.25 -30.66 7.36
N LYS A 109 26.40 -29.87 6.30
CA LYS A 109 27.50 -30.03 5.33
C LYS A 109 28.87 -29.63 5.86
N LEU A 110 28.93 -28.77 6.88
CA LEU A 110 30.18 -28.36 7.51
C LEU A 110 30.67 -29.43 8.49
N ASP A 111 29.77 -30.07 9.22
CA ASP A 111 30.10 -31.13 10.18
C ASP A 111 30.68 -32.40 9.50
N GLU A 112 30.33 -32.66 8.24
CA GLU A 112 30.91 -33.74 7.43
C GLU A 112 32.38 -33.48 7.01
N SER A 113 32.90 -32.25 7.21
CA SER A 113 34.26 -31.85 6.81
C SER A 113 35.28 -31.88 7.95
N SER A 114 35.00 -32.59 9.06
CA SER A 114 36.01 -32.92 10.07
C SER A 114 37.07 -33.85 9.48
N CYS A 115 38.05 -33.27 8.78
CA CYS A 115 39.35 -33.88 8.59
C CYS A 115 39.93 -34.19 9.97
N ASP A 116 40.02 -35.47 10.30
CA ASP A 116 40.79 -35.96 11.44
C ASP A 116 42.23 -35.43 11.31
N PHE A 117 42.62 -34.52 12.21
CA PHE A 117 44.02 -34.19 12.42
C PHE A 117 44.60 -35.25 13.35
N GLN A 118 45.36 -36.18 12.76
CA GLN A 118 46.21 -37.14 13.47
C GLN A 118 47.47 -36.48 14.01
#